data_AF-A0A447UQJ4-F1
#
_entry.id   AF-A0A447UQJ4-F1
#
_cell.length_a   1.000
_cell.length_b   1.000
_cell.length_c   1.000
_cell.angle_alpha   90.00
_cell.angle_beta   90.00
_cell.angle_gamma   90.00
#
_symmetry.space_group_name_H-M   'P 1'
#
loop_
_entity.id
_entity.type
_entity.pdbx_description
1 polymer ?
#
loop_
_entity_poly.entity_id
_entity_poly.type
_entity_poly.pdbx_seq_one_letter_code
_entity_poly.pdbx_strand_id
1 'polypeptide(L)'
;MGLYASTRIITSWVYYGVMTGATLAAIGLLALVWLMLRNKLLKPLDNVVEQLECLATGDLSPTVSRFASSEFNRLNTALEEMRAALSESVVRVRDASTQIDTGSRELTAGNLHLAQRTESTATSLEQTAASMEELTATVKLNAENADQAHQLAKSVSDTADRGSEMVCYVIEKMRDISGSSDRIADILGVIDGIAFQTNILALNASVEAARAGEQGRGFCGGCR
;
A
#
# COMPACT_ATOMS: atom_id res chain seq x y z
N MET A 1 -18.53 -6.42 134.75
CA MET A 1 -18.22 -7.11 133.47
C MET A 1 -19.07 -6.66 132.26
N GLY A 2 -20.22 -5.97 132.43
CA GLY A 2 -21.11 -5.59 131.31
C GLY A 2 -20.68 -4.38 130.45
N LEU A 3 -19.86 -3.45 130.97
CA LEU A 3 -19.47 -2.24 130.24
C LEU A 3 -18.49 -2.51 129.07
N TYR A 4 -17.66 -3.54 129.18
CA TYR A 4 -16.71 -3.97 128.13
C TYR A 4 -17.40 -4.75 126.99
N ALA A 5 -18.52 -5.42 127.29
CA ALA A 5 -19.29 -6.16 126.28
C ALA A 5 -20.06 -5.19 125.36
N SER A 6 -20.62 -4.11 125.92
CA SER A 6 -21.36 -3.10 125.16
C SER A 6 -20.45 -2.29 124.21
N THR A 7 -19.25 -1.91 124.64
CA THR A 7 -18.28 -1.20 123.79
C THR A 7 -17.77 -2.02 122.61
N ARG A 8 -17.58 -3.35 122.77
CA ARG A 8 -17.19 -4.25 121.66
C ARG A 8 -18.27 -4.41 120.60
N ILE A 9 -19.55 -4.37 120.99
CA ILE A 9 -20.66 -4.46 120.06
C ILE A 9 -20.68 -3.18 119.20
N ILE A 10 -20.63 -2.00 119.84
CA ILE A 10 -20.65 -0.71 119.15
C ILE A 10 -19.49 -0.56 118.16
N THR A 11 -18.25 -0.91 118.55
CA THR A 11 -17.10 -0.82 117.65
C THR A 11 -17.18 -1.80 116.48
N SER A 12 -17.78 -2.98 116.68
CA SER A 12 -18.01 -3.94 115.60
C SER A 12 -19.02 -3.41 114.58
N TRP A 13 -20.12 -2.79 115.00
CA TRP A 13 -21.11 -2.19 114.10
C TRP A 13 -20.51 -1.02 113.30
N VAL A 14 -19.70 -0.17 113.95
CA VAL A 14 -18.99 0.92 113.26
C VAL A 14 -18.01 0.37 112.22
N TYR A 15 -17.25 -0.67 112.55
CA TYR A 15 -16.31 -1.30 111.62
C TYR A 15 -17.01 -1.87 110.38
N TYR A 16 -18.11 -2.63 110.57
CA TYR A 16 -18.89 -3.14 109.45
C TYR A 16 -19.53 -2.03 108.61
N GLY A 17 -20.00 -0.94 109.25
CA GLY A 17 -20.52 0.24 108.55
C GLY A 17 -19.48 0.91 107.64
N VAL A 18 -18.25 1.06 108.12
CA VAL A 18 -17.14 1.64 107.33
C VAL A 18 -16.71 0.69 106.20
N MET A 19 -16.60 -0.61 106.47
CA MET A 19 -16.25 -1.63 105.46
C MET A 19 -17.30 -1.72 104.33
N THR A 20 -18.58 -1.69 104.68
CA THR A 20 -19.67 -1.69 103.71
C THR A 20 -19.75 -0.39 102.91
N GLY A 21 -19.52 0.76 103.56
CA GLY A 21 -19.41 2.05 102.86
C GLY A 21 -18.24 2.08 101.87
N ALA A 22 -17.06 1.59 102.27
CA ALA A 22 -15.88 1.55 101.41
C ALA A 22 -16.04 0.59 100.23
N THR A 23 -16.66 -0.57 100.44
CA THR A 23 -16.94 -1.53 99.35
C THR A 23 -17.97 -0.99 98.36
N LEU A 24 -19.05 -0.34 98.81
CA LEU A 24 -20.02 0.31 97.92
C LEU A 24 -19.39 1.46 97.12
N ALA A 25 -18.54 2.28 97.76
CA ALA A 25 -17.81 3.34 97.07
C ALA A 25 -16.84 2.78 96.01
N ALA A 26 -16.13 1.69 96.32
CA ALA A 26 -15.25 1.02 95.37
C ALA A 26 -16.02 0.42 94.17
N ILE A 27 -17.17 -0.22 94.41
CA ILE A 27 -18.05 -0.73 93.35
C ILE A 27 -18.57 0.42 92.49
N GLY A 28 -18.98 1.54 93.10
CA GLY A 28 -19.43 2.73 92.39
C GLY A 28 -18.33 3.33 91.50
N LEU A 29 -17.10 3.42 92.00
CA LEU A 29 -15.95 3.87 91.21
C LEU A 29 -15.64 2.93 90.05
N LEU A 30 -15.65 1.61 90.28
CA LEU A 30 -15.44 0.62 89.22
C LEU A 30 -16.53 0.71 88.15
N ALA A 31 -17.80 0.86 88.54
CA ALA A 31 -18.91 1.03 87.61
C ALA A 31 -18.78 2.34 86.81
N LEU A 32 -18.35 3.44 87.44
CA LEU A 32 -18.14 4.72 86.78
C LEU A 32 -16.98 4.68 85.79
N VAL A 33 -15.85 4.06 86.16
CA VAL A 33 -14.70 3.83 85.27
C VAL A 33 -15.12 2.94 84.09
N TRP A 34 -15.87 1.87 84.34
CA TRP A 34 -16.37 0.98 83.29
C TRP A 34 -17.32 1.69 82.32
N LEU A 35 -18.26 2.50 82.84
CA LEU A 35 -19.15 3.33 82.03
C LEU A 35 -18.37 4.35 81.20
N MET A 36 -17.36 4.99 81.79
CA MET A 36 -16.53 5.97 81.08
C MET A 36 -15.70 5.29 79.98
N LEU A 37 -15.05 4.16 80.28
CA LEU A 37 -14.29 3.37 79.30
C LEU A 37 -15.17 2.89 78.15
N ARG A 38 -16.37 2.39 78.46
CA ARG A 38 -17.32 1.92 77.46
C ARG A 38 -17.83 3.04 76.55
N ASN A 39 -18.24 4.19 77.11
CA ASN A 39 -18.81 5.27 76.32
C ASN A 39 -17.75 6.16 75.63
N LYS A 40 -16.55 6.32 76.19
CA LYS A 40 -15.52 7.23 75.66
C LYS A 40 -14.47 6.54 74.79
N LEU A 41 -14.25 5.22 74.93
CA LEU A 41 -13.20 4.50 74.20
C LEU A 41 -13.75 3.34 73.34
N LEU A 42 -14.58 2.44 73.90
CA LEU A 42 -15.04 1.25 73.17
C LEU A 42 -16.05 1.58 72.05
N LYS A 43 -17.13 2.32 72.36
CA LYS A 43 -18.12 2.74 71.35
C LYS A 43 -17.53 3.47 70.13
N PRO A 44 -16.66 4.50 70.30
CA PRO A 44 -16.08 5.17 69.13
C PRO A 44 -15.11 4.29 68.35
N LEU A 45 -14.51 3.26 68.97
CA LEU A 45 -13.67 2.30 68.27
C LEU A 45 -14.50 1.36 67.38
N ASP A 46 -15.64 0.88 67.87
CA ASP A 46 -16.57 0.05 67.09
C ASP A 46 -17.02 0.78 65.81
N ASN A 47 -17.33 2.08 65.90
CA ASN A 47 -17.70 2.89 64.73
C ASN A 47 -16.57 3.00 63.70
N VAL A 48 -15.31 3.03 64.13
CA VAL A 48 -14.15 3.09 63.24
C VAL A 48 -13.93 1.73 62.54
N VAL A 49 -14.14 0.63 63.28
CA VAL A 49 -14.10 -0.72 62.70
C VAL A 49 -15.19 -0.87 61.64
N GLU A 50 -16.42 -0.44 61.92
CA GLU A 50 -17.53 -0.49 60.96
C GLU A 50 -17.22 0.32 59.68
N GLN A 51 -16.61 1.51 59.82
CA GLN A 51 -16.17 2.30 58.67
C GLN A 51 -15.08 1.60 57.84
N LEU A 52 -14.13 0.91 58.51
CA LEU A 52 -13.09 0.14 57.83
C LEU A 52 -13.67 -1.09 57.14
N GLU A 53 -14.67 -1.75 57.73
CA GLU A 53 -15.40 -2.85 57.11
C GLU A 53 -16.16 -2.39 55.86
N CYS A 54 -16.87 -1.25 55.94
CA CYS A 54 -17.49 -0.62 54.76
C CYS A 54 -16.46 -0.30 53.68
N LEU A 55 -15.32 0.29 54.06
CA LEU A 55 -14.24 0.59 53.13
C LEU A 55 -13.66 -0.69 52.48
N ALA A 56 -13.52 -1.77 53.24
CA ALA A 56 -13.06 -3.07 52.73
C ALA A 56 -14.06 -3.69 51.74
N THR A 57 -15.36 -3.42 51.90
CA THR A 57 -16.39 -3.82 50.92
C THR A 57 -16.47 -2.90 49.69
N GLY A 58 -15.69 -1.81 49.66
CA GLY A 58 -15.66 -0.84 48.57
C GLY A 58 -16.74 0.24 48.65
N ASP A 59 -17.48 0.31 49.76
CA ASP A 59 -18.39 1.43 50.02
C ASP A 59 -17.59 2.64 50.49
N LEU A 60 -17.34 3.55 49.56
CA LEU A 60 -16.64 4.81 49.80
C LEU A 60 -17.60 5.95 50.15
N SER A 61 -18.82 5.66 50.62
CA SER A 61 -19.78 6.69 51.03
C SER A 61 -19.26 7.48 52.26
N PRO A 62 -19.52 8.80 52.34
CA PRO A 62 -19.07 9.60 53.46
C PRO A 62 -19.87 9.30 54.74
N THR A 63 -19.18 8.88 55.80
CA THR A 63 -19.77 8.71 57.13
C THR A 63 -19.32 9.85 58.04
N VAL A 64 -20.25 10.71 58.47
CA VAL A 64 -19.93 11.84 59.36
C VAL A 64 -19.96 11.37 60.81
N SER A 65 -18.80 11.15 61.42
CA SER A 65 -18.69 10.88 62.85
C SER A 65 -17.75 11.90 63.50
N ARG A 66 -18.30 12.87 64.23
CA ARG A 66 -17.52 13.80 65.06
C ARG A 66 -17.30 13.21 66.44
N PHE A 67 -16.04 12.93 66.79
CA PHE A 67 -15.68 12.42 68.11
C PHE A 67 -15.30 13.57 69.05
N ALA A 68 -15.54 13.37 70.36
CA ALA A 68 -15.28 14.39 71.38
C ALA A 68 -13.79 14.50 71.80
N SER A 69 -12.95 13.54 71.41
CA SER A 69 -11.53 13.42 71.81
C SER A 69 -10.59 13.64 70.62
N SER A 70 -9.46 14.31 70.87
CA SER A 70 -8.45 14.69 69.87
C SER A 70 -7.89 13.52 69.05
N GLU A 71 -7.62 12.39 69.70
CA GLU A 71 -6.98 11.21 69.11
C GLU A 71 -7.91 10.52 68.11
N PHE A 72 -9.20 10.40 68.46
CA PHE A 72 -10.22 9.84 67.57
C PHE A 72 -10.53 10.77 66.40
N ASN A 73 -10.45 12.08 66.60
CA ASN A 73 -10.56 13.03 65.48
C ASN A 73 -9.37 12.87 64.51
N ARG A 74 -8.14 12.68 65.01
CA ARG A 74 -6.97 12.43 64.14
C ARG A 74 -7.09 11.11 63.37
N LEU A 75 -7.59 10.05 64.01
CA LEU A 75 -7.86 8.77 63.36
C LEU A 75 -8.93 8.91 62.26
N ASN A 76 -10.03 9.60 62.56
CA ASN A 76 -11.10 9.85 61.59
C ASN A 76 -10.61 10.67 60.40
N THR A 77 -9.78 11.71 60.62
CA THR A 77 -9.16 12.48 59.53
C THR A 77 -8.29 11.59 58.64
N ALA A 78 -7.45 10.73 59.21
CA ALA A 78 -6.62 9.82 58.42
C ALA A 78 -7.46 8.79 57.62
N LEU A 79 -8.57 8.31 58.17
CA LEU A 79 -9.52 7.44 57.47
C LEU A 79 -10.23 8.18 56.33
N GLU A 80 -10.65 9.42 56.53
CA GLU A 80 -11.25 10.26 55.49
C GLU A 80 -10.26 10.54 54.35
N GLU A 81 -9.01 10.85 54.67
CA GLU A 81 -7.93 11.03 53.67
C GLU A 81 -7.69 9.75 52.87
N MET A 82 -7.60 8.58 53.53
CA MET A 82 -7.46 7.29 52.86
C MET A 82 -8.65 6.97 51.96
N ARG A 83 -9.88 7.19 52.44
CA ARG A 83 -11.11 7.02 51.65
C ARG A 83 -11.12 7.95 50.43
N ALA A 84 -10.74 9.21 50.61
CA ALA A 84 -10.67 10.18 49.51
C ALA A 84 -9.65 9.75 48.45
N ALA A 85 -8.45 9.33 48.87
CA ALA A 85 -7.41 8.85 47.96
C ALA A 85 -7.82 7.58 47.21
N LEU A 86 -8.49 6.64 47.88
CA LEU A 86 -9.03 5.42 47.25
C LEU A 86 -10.13 5.75 46.25
N SER A 87 -11.08 6.62 46.62
CA SER A 87 -12.17 7.07 45.73
C SER A 87 -11.61 7.72 44.47
N GLU A 88 -10.67 8.64 44.62
CA GLU A 88 -9.99 9.29 43.50
C GLU A 88 -9.26 8.28 42.62
N SER A 89 -8.58 7.30 43.22
CA SER A 89 -7.90 6.24 42.47
C SER A 89 -8.87 5.37 41.67
N VAL A 90 -10.02 5.00 42.24
CA VAL A 90 -11.06 4.23 41.55
C VAL A 90 -11.64 5.03 40.39
N VAL A 91 -11.91 6.33 40.57
CA VAL A 91 -12.38 7.23 39.50
C VAL A 91 -11.35 7.29 38.37
N ARG A 92 -10.07 7.50 38.67
CA ARG A 92 -9.01 7.52 37.64
C ARG A 92 -8.91 6.21 36.87
N VAL A 93 -9.02 5.06 37.55
CA VAL A 93 -9.01 3.74 36.90
C VAL A 93 -10.24 3.55 36.00
N ARG A 94 -11.42 3.99 36.46
CA ARG A 94 -12.65 3.94 35.66
C ARG A 94 -12.57 4.84 34.43
N ASP A 95 -12.04 6.04 34.56
CA ASP A 95 -11.87 6.98 33.46
C ASP A 95 -10.87 6.44 32.43
N ALA A 96 -9.74 5.90 32.89
CA ALA A 96 -8.78 5.24 32.01
C ALA A 96 -9.40 4.04 31.29
N SER A 97 -10.19 3.22 31.97
CA SER A 97 -10.90 2.08 31.37
C SER A 97 -11.91 2.53 30.30
N THR A 98 -12.61 3.64 30.54
CA THR A 98 -13.58 4.21 29.58
C THR A 98 -12.87 4.78 28.34
N GLN A 99 -11.71 5.41 28.52
CA GLN A 99 -10.86 5.86 27.43
C GLN A 99 -10.32 4.68 26.61
N ILE A 100 -9.90 3.59 27.27
CA ILE A 100 -9.46 2.35 26.62
C ILE A 100 -10.59 1.71 25.81
N ASP A 101 -11.81 1.61 26.36
CA ASP A 101 -12.99 1.07 25.64
C ASP A 101 -13.28 1.91 24.39
N THR A 102 -13.25 3.23 24.52
CA THR A 102 -13.45 4.16 23.39
C THR A 102 -12.38 3.97 22.32
N GLY A 103 -11.10 3.99 22.71
CA GLY A 103 -9.99 3.79 21.78
C GLY A 103 -10.01 2.40 21.12
N SER A 104 -10.45 1.36 21.83
CA SER A 104 -10.59 0.00 21.28
C SER A 104 -11.70 -0.08 20.23
N ARG A 105 -12.82 0.62 20.43
CA ARG A 105 -13.90 0.72 19.43
C ARG A 105 -13.45 1.49 18.19
N GLU A 106 -12.74 2.60 18.37
CA GLU A 106 -12.16 3.36 17.25
C GLU A 106 -11.14 2.53 16.47
N LEU A 107 -10.26 1.78 17.15
CA LEU A 107 -9.33 0.85 16.52
C LEU A 107 -10.05 -0.23 15.73
N THR A 108 -11.12 -0.80 16.28
CA THR A 108 -11.92 -1.84 15.60
C THR A 108 -12.57 -1.29 14.32
N ALA A 109 -13.18 -0.11 14.40
CA ALA A 109 -13.76 0.56 13.24
C ALA A 109 -12.69 0.93 12.19
N GLY A 110 -11.54 1.43 12.64
CA GLY A 110 -10.39 1.74 11.78
C GLY A 110 -9.83 0.49 11.09
N ASN A 111 -9.74 -0.62 11.80
CA ASN A 111 -9.26 -1.89 11.24
C ASN A 111 -10.24 -2.47 10.22
N LEU A 112 -11.56 -2.35 10.45
CA LEU A 112 -12.57 -2.73 9.46
C LEU A 112 -12.45 -1.90 8.18
N HIS A 113 -12.32 -0.58 8.31
CA HIS A 113 -12.11 0.30 7.16
C HIS A 113 -10.79 0.00 6.42
N LEU A 114 -9.71 -0.30 7.16
CA LEU A 114 -8.44 -0.70 6.56
C LEU A 114 -8.55 -2.04 5.83
N ALA A 115 -9.27 -3.01 6.38
CA ALA A 115 -9.52 -4.29 5.74
C ALA A 115 -10.29 -4.09 4.42
N GLN A 116 -11.37 -3.31 4.43
CA GLN A 116 -12.13 -2.97 3.22
C GLN A 116 -11.27 -2.29 2.15
N ARG A 117 -10.40 -1.35 2.55
CA ARG A 117 -9.50 -0.67 1.62
C ARG A 117 -8.41 -1.60 1.08
N THR A 118 -7.92 -2.52 1.90
CA THR A 118 -6.98 -3.56 1.47
C THR A 118 -7.61 -4.50 0.46
N GLU A 119 -8.87 -4.92 0.68
CA GLU A 119 -9.64 -5.73 -0.26
C GLU A 119 -9.85 -5.01 -1.60
N SER A 120 -10.28 -3.74 -1.57
CA SER A 120 -10.41 -2.92 -2.79
C SER A 120 -9.08 -2.73 -3.52
N THR A 121 -7.98 -2.59 -2.79
CA THR A 121 -6.62 -2.49 -3.36
C THR A 121 -6.21 -3.81 -4.02
N ALA A 122 -6.52 -4.95 -3.39
CA ALA A 122 -6.26 -6.27 -3.97
C ALA A 122 -7.03 -6.46 -5.28
N THR A 123 -8.33 -6.11 -5.32
CA THR A 123 -9.12 -6.15 -6.56
C THR A 123 -8.55 -5.23 -7.64
N SER A 124 -8.10 -4.02 -7.27
CA SER A 124 -7.48 -3.09 -8.23
C SER A 124 -6.16 -3.63 -8.79
N LEU A 125 -5.39 -4.34 -7.97
CA LEU A 125 -4.16 -5.01 -8.39
C LEU A 125 -4.46 -6.20 -9.31
N GLU A 126 -5.51 -6.97 -9.05
CA GLU A 126 -5.97 -8.05 -9.96
C GLU A 126 -6.38 -7.50 -11.32
N GLN A 127 -7.14 -6.40 -11.35
CA GLN A 127 -7.48 -5.71 -12.60
C GLN A 127 -6.24 -5.20 -13.33
N THR A 128 -5.28 -4.63 -12.60
CA THR A 128 -4.02 -4.15 -13.18
C THR A 128 -3.20 -5.32 -13.75
N ALA A 129 -3.16 -6.46 -13.07
CA ALA A 129 -2.48 -7.66 -13.55
C ALA A 129 -3.15 -8.20 -14.84
N ALA A 130 -4.48 -8.26 -14.87
CA ALA A 130 -5.23 -8.65 -16.07
C ALA A 130 -4.97 -7.69 -17.25
N SER A 131 -4.94 -6.38 -17.01
CA SER A 131 -4.58 -5.40 -18.03
C SER A 131 -3.13 -5.57 -18.50
N MET A 132 -2.20 -5.93 -17.61
CA MET A 132 -0.81 -6.24 -17.99
C MET A 132 -0.72 -7.51 -18.86
N GLU A 133 -1.55 -8.52 -18.62
CA GLU A 133 -1.63 -9.71 -19.48
C GLU A 133 -2.14 -9.35 -20.88
N GLU A 134 -3.19 -8.54 -20.98
CA GLU A 134 -3.72 -8.06 -22.27
C GLU A 134 -2.70 -7.20 -23.03
N LEU A 135 -2.00 -6.30 -22.33
CA LEU A 135 -0.90 -5.53 -22.91
C LEU A 135 0.23 -6.42 -23.40
N THR A 136 0.62 -7.44 -22.62
CA THR A 136 1.66 -8.39 -23.00
C THR A 136 1.26 -9.17 -24.25
N ALA A 137 0.01 -9.61 -24.35
CA ALA A 137 -0.52 -10.27 -25.54
C ALA A 137 -0.47 -9.34 -26.77
N THR A 138 -0.84 -8.08 -26.59
CA THR A 138 -0.81 -7.07 -27.67
C THR A 138 0.63 -6.77 -28.12
N VAL A 139 1.57 -6.64 -27.18
CA VAL A 139 2.99 -6.45 -27.49
C VAL A 139 3.56 -7.65 -28.25
N LYS A 140 3.20 -8.88 -27.85
CA LYS A 140 3.59 -10.10 -28.56
C LYS A 140 3.06 -10.10 -30.00
N LEU A 141 1.78 -9.78 -30.19
CA LEU A 141 1.16 -9.68 -31.52
C LEU A 141 1.85 -8.62 -32.38
N ASN A 142 2.19 -7.46 -31.81
CA ASN A 142 2.93 -6.42 -32.52
C ASN A 142 4.34 -6.88 -32.93
N ALA A 143 5.03 -7.65 -32.10
CA ALA A 143 6.33 -8.21 -32.45
C ALA A 143 6.21 -9.22 -33.60
N GLU A 144 5.20 -10.11 -33.57
CA GLU A 144 4.91 -11.04 -34.66
C GLU A 144 4.56 -10.32 -35.97
N ASN A 145 3.75 -9.26 -35.90
CA ASN A 145 3.42 -8.42 -37.06
C ASN A 145 4.65 -7.70 -37.63
N ALA A 146 5.55 -7.20 -36.78
CA ALA A 146 6.79 -6.57 -37.20
C ALA A 146 7.72 -7.58 -37.91
N ASP A 147 7.80 -8.81 -37.41
CA ASP A 147 8.57 -9.88 -38.06
C ASP A 147 7.99 -10.25 -39.43
N GLN A 148 6.66 -10.41 -39.54
CA GLN A 148 5.98 -10.64 -40.82
C GLN A 148 6.23 -9.52 -41.82
N ALA A 149 6.13 -8.26 -41.39
CA ALA A 149 6.41 -7.10 -42.23
C ALA A 149 7.88 -7.09 -42.69
N HIS A 150 8.82 -7.44 -41.81
CA HIS A 150 10.23 -7.56 -42.15
C HIS A 150 10.49 -8.65 -43.21
N GLN A 151 9.88 -9.83 -43.05
CA GLN A 151 9.98 -10.91 -44.03
C GLN A 151 9.39 -10.52 -45.39
N LEU A 152 8.24 -9.83 -45.40
CA LEU A 152 7.62 -9.32 -46.62
C LEU A 152 8.52 -8.30 -47.31
N ALA A 153 9.07 -7.33 -46.56
CA ALA A 153 9.98 -6.33 -47.10
C ALA A 153 11.24 -6.98 -47.72
N LYS A 154 11.79 -8.01 -47.07
CA LYS A 154 12.91 -8.79 -47.61
C LYS A 154 12.55 -9.48 -48.92
N SER A 155 11.39 -10.15 -48.99
CA SER A 155 10.92 -10.79 -50.23
C SER A 155 10.72 -9.79 -51.37
N VAL A 156 10.24 -8.57 -51.05
CA VAL A 156 10.09 -7.49 -52.03
C VAL A 156 11.46 -7.01 -52.52
N SER A 157 12.44 -6.85 -51.62
CA SER A 157 13.82 -6.50 -51.97
C SER A 157 14.44 -7.54 -52.90
N ASP A 158 14.35 -8.83 -52.57
CA ASP A 158 14.88 -9.92 -53.40
C ASP A 158 14.24 -9.94 -54.81
N THR A 159 12.93 -9.61 -54.88
CA THR A 159 12.22 -9.50 -56.16
C THR A 159 12.69 -8.29 -56.97
N ALA A 160 12.93 -7.15 -56.32
CA ALA A 160 13.46 -5.95 -56.95
C ALA A 160 14.89 -6.18 -57.49
N ASP A 161 15.74 -6.90 -56.76
CA ASP A 161 17.10 -7.25 -57.19
C ASP A 161 17.08 -8.11 -58.45
N ARG A 162 16.23 -9.14 -58.49
CA ARG A 162 16.00 -9.95 -59.71
C ARG A 162 15.47 -9.13 -60.88
N GLY A 163 14.57 -8.18 -60.60
CA GLY A 163 14.07 -7.24 -61.60
C GLY A 163 15.19 -6.36 -62.17
N SER A 164 16.11 -5.90 -61.32
CA SER A 164 17.29 -5.12 -61.72
C SER A 164 18.20 -5.92 -62.65
N GLU A 165 18.48 -7.19 -62.32
CA GLU A 165 19.27 -8.09 -63.16
C GLU A 165 18.64 -8.26 -64.55
N MET A 166 17.32 -8.46 -64.62
CA MET A 166 16.59 -8.56 -65.88
C MET A 166 16.67 -7.26 -66.71
N VAL A 167 16.57 -6.10 -66.07
CA VAL A 167 16.71 -4.81 -66.75
C VAL A 167 18.12 -4.64 -67.30
N CYS A 168 19.15 -5.01 -66.55
CA CYS A 168 20.54 -5.01 -67.01
C CYS A 168 20.73 -5.91 -68.24
N TYR A 169 20.14 -7.12 -68.22
CA TYR A 169 20.17 -8.03 -69.37
C TYR A 169 19.47 -7.43 -70.61
N VAL A 170 18.32 -6.76 -70.44
CA VAL A 170 17.63 -6.07 -71.55
C VAL A 170 18.48 -4.93 -72.12
N ILE A 171 19.16 -4.15 -71.27
CA ILE A 171 20.06 -3.08 -71.70
C ILE A 171 21.24 -3.64 -72.51
N GLU A 172 21.81 -4.77 -72.07
CA GLU A 172 22.87 -5.47 -72.82
C GLU A 172 22.38 -5.91 -74.20
N LYS A 173 21.19 -6.52 -74.29
CA LYS A 173 20.60 -6.93 -75.58
C LYS A 173 20.28 -5.74 -76.48
N MET A 174 19.84 -4.61 -75.93
CA MET A 174 19.64 -3.38 -76.70
C MET A 174 20.96 -2.85 -77.26
N ARG A 175 22.07 -2.98 -76.53
CA ARG A 175 23.41 -2.62 -77.02
C ARG A 175 23.88 -3.57 -78.14
N ASP A 176 23.61 -4.87 -78.03
CA ASP A 176 23.89 -5.85 -79.10
C ASP A 176 23.11 -5.52 -80.39
N ILE A 177 21.83 -5.15 -80.26
CA ILE A 177 20.98 -4.74 -81.39
C ILE A 177 21.50 -3.46 -82.03
N SER A 178 21.87 -2.47 -81.23
CA SER A 178 22.46 -1.21 -81.72
C SER A 178 23.74 -1.48 -82.51
N GLY A 179 24.68 -2.26 -81.96
CA GLY A 179 25.92 -2.59 -82.65
C GLY A 179 25.71 -3.42 -83.93
N SER A 180 24.69 -4.29 -83.96
CA SER A 180 24.30 -5.00 -85.18
C SER A 180 23.73 -4.06 -86.24
N SER A 181 22.96 -3.05 -85.81
CA SER A 181 22.38 -2.03 -86.69
C SER A 181 23.46 -1.12 -87.30
N ASP A 182 24.48 -0.76 -86.52
CA ASP A 182 25.64 0.01 -87.01
C ASP A 182 26.41 -0.77 -88.08
N ARG A 183 26.64 -2.07 -87.88
CA ARG A 183 27.25 -2.93 -88.92
C ARG A 183 26.42 -3.00 -90.20
N ILE A 184 25.09 -3.03 -90.09
CA ILE A 184 24.21 -2.96 -91.25
C ILE A 184 24.38 -1.61 -91.97
N ALA A 185 24.47 -0.50 -91.23
CA ALA A 185 24.72 0.81 -91.80
C ALA A 185 26.08 0.88 -92.53
N ASP A 186 27.13 0.30 -91.97
CA ASP A 186 28.45 0.19 -92.63
C ASP A 186 28.37 -0.59 -93.95
N ILE A 187 27.66 -1.73 -93.94
CA ILE A 187 27.44 -2.55 -95.15
C ILE A 187 26.64 -1.76 -96.19
N LEU A 188 25.59 -1.06 -95.78
CA LEU A 188 24.81 -0.19 -96.67
C LEU A 188 25.68 0.91 -97.27
N GLY A 189 26.61 1.48 -96.50
CA GLY A 189 27.60 2.44 -97.02
C GLY A 189 28.53 1.83 -98.07
N VAL A 190 29.01 0.61 -97.87
CA VAL A 190 29.78 -0.13 -98.89
C VAL A 190 28.92 -0.41 -100.13
N ILE A 191 27.66 -0.81 -99.97
CA ILE A 191 26.73 -1.04 -101.07
C ILE A 191 26.49 0.24 -101.86
N ASP A 192 26.32 1.39 -101.20
CA ASP A 192 26.17 2.69 -101.86
C ASP A 192 27.43 3.06 -102.65
N GLY A 193 28.61 2.76 -102.10
CA GLY A 193 29.89 2.88 -102.81
C GLY A 193 29.97 1.98 -104.05
N ILE A 194 29.55 0.72 -103.96
CA ILE A 194 29.49 -0.22 -105.10
C ILE A 194 28.47 0.27 -106.13
N ALA A 195 27.32 0.77 -105.70
CA ALA A 195 26.29 1.31 -106.59
C ALA A 195 26.83 2.52 -107.36
N PHE A 196 27.56 3.44 -106.70
CA PHE A 196 28.19 4.57 -107.37
C PHE A 196 29.26 4.13 -108.37
N GLN A 197 30.14 3.18 -107.99
CA GLN A 197 31.14 2.62 -108.91
C GLN A 197 30.49 1.94 -110.12
N THR A 198 29.42 1.17 -109.90
CA THR A 198 28.65 0.50 -110.96
C THR A 198 27.99 1.54 -111.88
N ASN A 199 27.46 2.62 -111.31
CA ASN A 199 26.88 3.73 -112.08
C ASN A 199 27.94 4.43 -112.95
N ILE A 200 29.14 4.68 -112.43
CA ILE A 200 30.26 5.23 -113.23
C ILE A 200 30.73 4.26 -114.31
N LEU A 201 30.81 2.96 -113.99
CA LEU A 201 31.20 1.94 -114.98
C LEU A 201 30.19 1.86 -116.12
N ALA A 202 28.90 1.86 -115.79
CA ALA A 202 27.80 1.87 -116.75
C ALA A 202 27.83 3.15 -117.61
N LEU A 203 28.12 4.30 -117.00
CA LEU A 203 28.27 5.56 -117.72
C LEU A 203 29.46 5.54 -118.68
N ASN A 204 30.63 5.07 -118.23
CA ASN A 204 31.82 4.95 -119.08
C ASN A 204 31.60 3.95 -120.22
N ALA A 205 30.97 2.81 -119.96
CA ALA A 205 30.60 1.85 -120.99
C ALA A 205 29.64 2.46 -122.03
N SER A 206 28.66 3.25 -121.57
CA SER A 206 27.73 3.97 -122.45
C SER A 206 28.45 5.00 -123.33
N VAL A 207 29.43 5.73 -122.77
CA VAL A 207 30.26 6.68 -123.52
C VAL A 207 31.15 5.98 -124.55
N GLU A 208 31.84 4.90 -124.18
CA GLU A 208 32.74 4.19 -125.08
C GLU A 208 31.96 3.43 -126.18
N ALA A 209 30.77 2.92 -125.87
CA ALA A 209 29.85 2.37 -126.86
C ALA A 209 29.35 3.45 -127.84
N ALA A 210 29.10 4.67 -127.38
CA ALA A 210 28.82 5.81 -128.26
C ALA A 210 30.04 6.19 -129.13
N ARG A 211 31.26 5.98 -128.62
CA ARG A 211 32.53 6.29 -129.30
C ARG A 211 32.91 5.24 -130.37
N ALA A 212 32.54 3.98 -130.19
CA ALA A 212 32.81 2.87 -131.10
C ALA A 212 31.92 2.82 -132.37
N GLY A 213 30.97 3.75 -132.53
CA GLY A 213 30.13 3.84 -133.73
C GLY A 213 29.22 2.62 -133.95
N GLU A 214 29.03 2.20 -135.21
CA GLU A 214 28.07 1.14 -135.60
C GLU A 214 28.30 -0.22 -134.93
N GLN A 215 29.53 -0.48 -134.50
CA GLN A 215 29.96 -1.75 -133.89
C GLN A 215 29.62 -1.81 -132.38
N GLY A 216 29.33 -0.68 -131.73
CA GLY A 216 29.01 -0.59 -130.30
C GLY A 216 27.52 -0.76 -129.96
N ARG A 217 26.62 -0.79 -130.95
CA ARG A 217 25.15 -0.78 -130.75
C ARG A 217 24.60 -1.98 -129.97
N GLY A 218 25.29 -3.12 -129.97
CA GLY A 218 24.86 -4.33 -129.27
C GLY A 218 25.12 -4.32 -127.74
N PHE A 219 26.00 -3.46 -127.24
CA PHE A 219 26.37 -3.39 -125.82
C PHE A 219 25.62 -2.33 -125.01
N CYS A 220 24.92 -1.39 -125.67
CA CYS A 220 24.02 -0.41 -125.03
C CYS A 220 22.66 -1.04 -124.65
N GLY A 221 22.68 -2.20 -123.99
CA GLY A 221 21.49 -2.86 -123.49
C GLY A 221 20.90 -2.11 -122.31
N GLY A 222 20.10 -1.08 -122.59
CA GLY A 222 19.24 -0.43 -121.61
C GLY A 222 19.48 1.07 -121.41
N CYS A 223 19.43 1.87 -122.47
CA CYS A 223 19.06 3.28 -122.33
C CYS A 223 17.60 3.44 -122.80
N ARG A 224 16.67 3.27 -121.85
CA ARG A 224 15.34 3.85 -121.88
C ARG A 224 15.06 4.46 -120.52
#